data_AF-A0A644Z8F5-F1
#
_entry.id   AF-A0A644Z8F5-F1
#
_cell.length_a   1.000
_cell.length_b   1.000
_cell.length_c   1.000
_cell.angle_alpha   90.00
_cell.angle_beta   90.00
_cell.angle_gamma   90.00
#
_symmetry.space_group_name_H-M   'P 1'
#
loop_
_entity.id
_entity.type
_entity.pdbx_description
1 polymer ?
#
loop_
_entity_poly.entity_id
_entity_poly.type
_entity_poly.pdbx_seq_one_letter_code
_entity_poly.pdbx_strand_id
1 'polypeptide(L)'
;MVSTSLIEAGVDIDFPMVYREIAGLDSVIQAAGRCNRDGKRKACDSKVFIYQLLEENGKSLKANNRQEIEITKIIEREYQDISSPEAIAAYFNKLHGIKGEALDSKGIITELDSGKFPFARVSKEFVMIEDVTKPILIPVEEEAKDIERRLRNGERSRGLLRRMGKYVVNVYEKDFEKLFNIYKVEKLDETVNVLIDLSIYDASKGLMIKNEDGEGLFT
;
A
#
# COMPACT_ATOMS: atom_id res chain seq x y z
N MET A 1 -22.88 0.21 10.52
CA MET A 1 -21.91 1.12 9.87
C MET A 1 -20.94 0.25 9.09
N VAL A 2 -20.59 0.65 7.87
CA VAL A 2 -19.59 -0.05 7.03
C VAL A 2 -18.45 0.93 6.83
N SER A 3 -17.21 0.50 7.11
CA SER A 3 -16.03 1.35 6.98
C SER A 3 -14.82 0.54 6.56
N THR A 4 -13.92 1.18 5.82
CA THR A 4 -12.55 0.72 5.60
C THR A 4 -11.68 1.04 6.82
N SER A 5 -10.38 0.69 6.79
CA SER A 5 -9.40 0.84 7.89
C SER A 5 -9.26 2.28 8.46
N LEU A 6 -9.93 3.28 7.88
CA LEU A 6 -9.93 4.67 8.31
C LEU A 6 -10.56 4.96 9.68
N ILE A 7 -11.19 3.99 10.35
CA ILE A 7 -11.69 4.16 11.73
C ILE A 7 -10.59 3.94 12.78
N GLU A 8 -9.39 3.44 12.40
CA GLU A 8 -8.28 3.23 13.34
C GLU A 8 -7.66 4.55 13.85
N ALA A 9 -7.91 5.69 13.21
CA ALA A 9 -7.43 7.00 13.65
C ALA A 9 -8.47 7.73 14.54
N GLY A 10 -8.41 7.49 15.86
CA GLY A 10 -8.85 8.46 16.87
C GLY A 10 -10.34 8.59 17.18
N VAL A 11 -11.23 7.75 16.65
CA VAL A 11 -12.67 7.82 16.96
C VAL A 11 -13.03 6.88 18.13
N ASP A 12 -13.62 7.42 19.19
CA ASP A 12 -14.15 6.65 20.32
C ASP A 12 -15.49 6.03 19.95
N ILE A 13 -15.48 4.75 19.54
CA ILE A 13 -16.68 4.02 19.16
C ILE A 13 -16.77 2.71 19.94
N ASP A 14 -17.95 2.43 20.47
CA ASP A 14 -18.32 1.20 21.19
C ASP A 14 -19.45 0.49 20.42
N PHE A 15 -19.16 -0.72 19.93
CA PHE A 15 -20.11 -1.54 19.19
C PHE A 15 -20.59 -2.75 20.00
N PRO A 16 -21.87 -3.16 19.84
CA PRO A 16 -22.32 -4.42 20.42
C PRO A 16 -21.73 -5.63 19.71
N MET A 17 -21.39 -5.54 18.42
CA MET A 17 -20.88 -6.66 17.63
C MET A 17 -20.00 -6.14 16.51
N VAL A 18 -18.93 -6.87 16.19
CA VAL A 18 -17.96 -6.49 15.16
C VAL A 18 -17.84 -7.62 14.15
N TYR A 19 -17.91 -7.29 12.86
CA TYR A 19 -17.57 -8.18 11.75
C TYR A 19 -16.35 -7.61 11.04
N ARG A 20 -15.30 -8.40 10.89
CA ARG A 20 -14.05 -7.94 10.30
C ARG A 20 -13.44 -8.98 9.38
N GLU A 21 -12.90 -8.53 8.26
CA GLU A 21 -12.09 -9.38 7.39
C GLU A 21 -10.74 -9.70 8.05
N ILE A 22 -10.24 -10.92 7.87
CA ILE A 22 -8.97 -11.35 8.44
C ILE A 22 -7.83 -10.40 8.06
N ALA A 23 -7.06 -9.98 9.07
CA ALA A 23 -5.95 -9.06 8.96
C ALA A 23 -4.82 -9.53 9.90
N GLY A 24 -3.80 -8.69 10.10
CA GLY A 24 -2.83 -8.90 11.17
C GLY A 24 -3.48 -8.99 12.55
N LEU A 25 -2.89 -9.76 13.45
CA LEU A 25 -3.44 -10.06 14.76
C LEU A 25 -3.68 -8.80 15.59
N ASP A 26 -2.75 -7.84 15.50
CA ASP A 26 -2.85 -6.52 16.13
C ASP A 26 -4.11 -5.77 15.67
N SER A 27 -4.39 -5.80 14.37
CA SER A 27 -5.55 -5.17 13.75
C SER A 27 -6.86 -5.87 14.16
N VAL A 28 -6.83 -7.20 14.30
CA VAL A 28 -7.95 -7.99 14.82
C VAL A 28 -8.25 -7.64 16.28
N ILE A 29 -7.21 -7.57 17.13
CA ILE A 29 -7.34 -7.23 18.55
C ILE A 29 -7.81 -5.79 18.74
N GLN A 30 -7.30 -4.84 17.95
CA GLN A 30 -7.75 -3.44 17.99
C GLN A 30 -9.24 -3.32 17.66
N ALA A 31 -9.72 -4.05 16.65
CA ALA A 31 -11.14 -4.10 16.32
C ALA A 31 -11.97 -4.74 17.44
N ALA A 32 -11.46 -5.81 18.05
CA ALA A 32 -12.09 -6.44 19.21
C ALA A 32 -12.17 -5.49 20.42
N GLY A 33 -11.17 -4.63 20.62
CA GLY A 33 -11.17 -3.60 21.67
C GLY A 33 -12.22 -2.49 21.47
N ARG A 34 -12.88 -2.43 20.30
CA ARG A 34 -14.04 -1.55 20.05
C ARG A 34 -15.37 -2.28 20.25
N CYS A 35 -15.35 -3.59 20.47
CA CYS A 35 -16.53 -4.38 20.82
C CYS A 35 -16.73 -4.32 22.32
N ASN A 36 -17.88 -3.80 22.77
CA ASN A 36 -18.22 -3.66 24.18
C ASN A 36 -17.12 -2.97 25.00
N ARG A 37 -16.55 -1.90 24.43
CA ARG A 37 -15.43 -1.14 25.01
C ARG A 37 -15.75 -0.63 26.42
N ASP A 38 -17.00 -0.22 26.65
CA ASP A 38 -17.46 0.31 27.93
C ASP A 38 -17.86 -0.78 28.93
N GLY A 39 -17.83 -2.07 28.56
CA GLY A 39 -18.20 -3.19 29.42
C GLY A 39 -19.68 -3.22 29.83
N LYS A 40 -20.54 -2.45 29.15
CA LYS A 40 -21.96 -2.28 29.50
C LYS A 40 -22.84 -3.47 29.08
N ARG A 41 -22.34 -4.37 28.24
CA ARG A 41 -23.09 -5.51 27.67
C ARG A 41 -22.49 -6.84 28.13
N LYS A 42 -23.30 -7.90 28.11
CA LYS A 42 -22.84 -9.26 28.42
C LYS A 42 -21.93 -9.78 27.32
N ALA A 43 -20.97 -10.64 27.68
CA ALA A 43 -20.02 -11.22 26.73
C ALA A 43 -20.71 -12.02 25.60
N CYS A 44 -21.82 -12.71 25.91
CA CYS A 44 -22.59 -13.47 24.92
C CYS A 44 -23.17 -12.60 23.79
N ASP A 45 -23.41 -11.32 24.08
CA ASP A 45 -23.98 -10.34 23.14
C ASP A 45 -22.90 -9.51 22.46
N SER A 46 -21.63 -9.72 22.83
CA SER A 46 -20.47 -8.90 22.47
C SER A 46 -19.45 -9.69 21.67
N LYS A 47 -19.84 -10.15 20.49
CA LYS A 47 -19.03 -11.05 19.65
C LYS A 47 -18.28 -10.31 18.55
N VAL A 48 -17.09 -10.80 18.26
CA VAL A 48 -16.28 -10.38 17.13
C VAL A 48 -16.22 -11.56 16.16
N PHE A 49 -16.69 -11.35 14.93
CA PHE A 49 -16.68 -12.33 13.87
C PHE A 49 -15.59 -11.98 12.87
N ILE A 50 -14.60 -12.86 12.75
CA ILE A 50 -13.56 -12.74 11.72
C ILE A 50 -13.98 -13.59 10.53
N TYR A 51 -14.03 -12.99 9.36
CA TYR A 51 -14.35 -13.68 8.11
C TYR A 51 -13.20 -13.55 7.12
N GLN A 52 -13.13 -14.47 6.17
CA GLN A 52 -12.23 -14.37 5.04
C GLN A 52 -13.04 -14.45 3.76
N LEU A 53 -12.87 -13.48 2.87
CA LEU A 53 -13.44 -13.55 1.53
C LEU A 53 -12.67 -14.60 0.71
N LEU A 54 -13.43 -15.53 0.12
CA LEU A 54 -12.91 -16.52 -0.83
C LEU A 54 -13.23 -15.99 -2.23
N GLU A 55 -12.22 -15.70 -3.04
CA GLU A 55 -12.44 -15.42 -4.47
C GLU A 55 -12.52 -16.74 -5.26
N GLU A 56 -13.30 -16.72 -6.36
CA GLU A 56 -13.52 -17.86 -7.26
C GLU A 56 -12.24 -18.48 -7.84
N ASN A 57 -11.12 -17.76 -7.76
CA ASN A 57 -9.82 -18.15 -8.33
C ASN A 57 -8.78 -18.57 -7.27
N GLY A 58 -9.17 -18.66 -5.99
CA GLY A 58 -8.29 -19.06 -4.88
C GLY A 58 -7.16 -18.07 -4.53
N LYS A 59 -7.06 -16.95 -5.24
CA LYS A 59 -6.12 -15.86 -4.95
C LYS A 59 -6.89 -14.77 -4.22
N SER A 60 -6.71 -14.70 -2.91
CA SER A 60 -7.07 -13.50 -2.13
C SER A 60 -6.48 -12.28 -2.84
N LEU A 61 -7.24 -11.18 -2.93
CA LEU A 61 -6.74 -9.84 -3.27
C LEU A 61 -5.34 -9.70 -2.68
N LYS A 62 -4.37 -9.22 -3.48
CA LYS A 62 -2.98 -8.96 -3.06
C LYS A 62 -3.01 -8.04 -1.83
N ALA A 63 -3.25 -8.62 -0.66
CA ALA A 63 -3.24 -7.92 0.59
C ALA A 63 -1.77 -7.59 0.78
N ASN A 64 -1.46 -6.30 0.84
CA ASN A 64 -0.16 -5.82 1.29
C ASN A 64 0.22 -6.43 2.66
N ASN A 65 -0.77 -7.03 3.35
CA ASN A 65 -0.66 -7.67 4.66
C ASN A 65 -0.77 -9.21 4.61
N ARG A 66 -0.45 -9.87 3.48
CA ARG A 66 -0.60 -11.33 3.34
C ARG A 66 0.20 -12.10 4.39
N GLN A 67 1.40 -11.63 4.71
CA GLN A 67 2.27 -12.26 5.71
C GLN A 67 1.64 -12.18 7.11
N GLU A 68 1.13 -11.01 7.48
CA GLU A 68 0.45 -10.76 8.75
C GLU A 68 -0.77 -11.67 8.90
N ILE A 69 -1.54 -11.86 7.83
CA ILE A 69 -2.69 -12.78 7.81
C ILE A 69 -2.23 -14.23 8.01
N GLU A 70 -1.17 -14.67 7.33
CA GLU A 70 -0.64 -16.04 7.46
C GLU A 70 -0.14 -16.32 8.89
N ILE A 71 0.58 -15.38 9.50
CA ILE A 71 1.04 -15.51 10.90
C ILE A 71 -0.15 -15.50 11.86
N THR A 72 -1.15 -14.66 11.62
CA THR A 72 -2.38 -14.62 12.44
C THR A 72 -3.08 -15.99 12.44
N LYS A 73 -3.17 -16.66 11.29
CA LYS A 73 -3.72 -18.03 11.19
C LYS A 73 -2.89 -19.08 11.91
N ILE A 74 -1.56 -18.90 11.98
CA ILE A 74 -0.68 -19.79 12.75
C ILE A 74 -0.97 -19.61 14.24
N ILE A 75 -1.04 -18.36 14.72
CA ILE A 75 -1.32 -18.05 16.12
C ILE A 75 -2.70 -18.53 16.54
N GLU A 76 -3.72 -18.37 15.69
CA GLU A 76 -5.07 -18.90 15.92
C GLU A 76 -5.10 -20.42 16.12
N ARG A 77 -4.19 -21.17 15.48
CA ARG A 77 -4.08 -22.63 15.63
C ARG A 77 -3.27 -23.04 16.86
N GLU A 78 -2.28 -22.25 17.24
CA GLU A 78 -1.36 -22.55 18.35
C GLU A 78 -1.92 -22.11 19.71
N TYR A 79 -2.78 -21.10 19.74
CA TYR A 79 -3.30 -20.48 20.97
C TYR A 79 -4.83 -20.52 21.02
N GLN A 80 -5.36 -20.91 22.18
CA GLN A 80 -6.82 -20.87 22.43
C GLN A 80 -7.33 -19.43 22.57
N ASP A 81 -6.53 -18.55 23.16
CA ASP A 81 -6.82 -17.13 23.30
C ASP A 81 -5.78 -16.31 22.56
N ILE A 82 -6.18 -15.80 21.39
CA ILE A 82 -5.33 -14.98 20.53
C ILE A 82 -5.05 -13.59 21.12
N SER A 83 -5.79 -13.17 22.15
CA SER A 83 -5.62 -11.89 22.83
C SER A 83 -4.71 -11.97 24.06
N SER A 84 -4.24 -13.18 24.41
CA SER A 84 -3.33 -13.34 25.54
C SER A 84 -1.98 -12.67 25.26
N PRO A 85 -1.29 -12.17 26.30
CA PRO A 85 0.06 -11.60 26.14
C PRO A 85 1.04 -12.55 25.45
N GLU A 86 0.92 -13.85 25.69
CA GLU A 86 1.75 -14.89 25.09
C GLU A 86 1.50 -15.03 23.58
N ALA A 87 0.22 -15.03 23.16
CA ALA A 87 -0.16 -15.11 21.75
C ALA A 87 0.29 -13.85 20.98
N ILE A 88 0.11 -12.67 21.59
CA ILE A 88 0.55 -11.39 21.04
C ILE A 88 2.09 -11.36 20.90
N ALA A 89 2.81 -11.78 21.94
CA ALA A 89 4.27 -11.84 21.89
C ALA A 89 4.76 -12.81 20.81
N ALA A 90 4.14 -14.00 20.71
CA ALA A 90 4.47 -14.98 19.68
C ALA A 90 4.20 -14.45 18.26
N TYR A 91 3.09 -13.73 18.05
CA TYR A 91 2.79 -13.08 16.78
C TYR A 91 3.88 -12.10 16.36
N PHE A 92 4.22 -11.14 17.23
CA PHE A 92 5.23 -10.14 16.91
C PHE A 92 6.62 -10.75 16.76
N ASN A 93 6.97 -11.76 17.56
CA ASN A 93 8.24 -12.48 17.39
C ASN A 93 8.34 -13.17 16.01
N LYS A 94 7.27 -13.83 15.55
CA LYS A 94 7.24 -14.44 14.20
C LYS A 94 7.27 -13.37 13.11
N LEU A 95 6.48 -12.31 13.27
CA LEU A 95 6.43 -11.19 12.32
C LEU A 95 7.79 -10.49 12.19
N HIS A 96 8.45 -10.22 13.31
CA HIS A 96 9.77 -9.60 13.37
C HIS A 96 10.88 -10.55 12.93
N GLY A 97 10.77 -11.87 13.18
CA GLY A 97 11.73 -12.83 12.65
C GLY A 97 11.75 -12.88 11.13
N ILE A 98 10.57 -12.74 10.50
CA ILE A 98 10.42 -12.73 9.04
C ILE A 98 10.78 -11.36 8.45
N LYS A 99 10.33 -10.28 9.10
CA LYS A 99 10.57 -8.92 8.62
C LYS A 99 11.93 -8.36 9.01
N GLY A 100 12.61 -8.89 10.04
CA GLY A 100 13.83 -8.33 10.61
C GLY A 100 15.00 -8.29 9.63
N GLU A 101 15.15 -9.31 8.78
CA GLU A 101 16.15 -9.30 7.72
C GLU A 101 15.83 -8.28 6.59
N ALA A 102 14.55 -7.93 6.41
CA ALA A 102 14.11 -6.99 5.36
C ALA A 102 13.99 -5.53 5.85
N LEU A 103 13.53 -5.32 7.09
CA LEU A 103 13.26 -4.01 7.70
C LEU A 103 14.54 -3.33 8.23
N ASP A 104 15.53 -4.10 8.69
CA ASP A 104 16.86 -3.58 9.02
C ASP A 104 17.88 -3.95 7.94
N SER A 105 17.44 -4.02 6.69
CA SER A 105 18.32 -4.28 5.53
C SER A 105 19.50 -3.29 5.43
N LYS A 106 19.38 -2.12 6.08
CA LYS A 106 20.42 -1.08 6.15
C LYS A 106 21.21 -1.06 7.47
N GLY A 107 20.92 -1.95 8.42
CA GLY A 107 21.64 -2.03 9.72
C GLY A 107 21.49 -0.79 10.60
N ILE A 108 20.42 -0.01 10.41
CA ILE A 108 20.14 1.26 11.08
C ILE A 108 19.91 1.04 12.58
N ILE A 109 19.24 -0.05 12.96
CA ILE A 109 18.97 -0.36 14.38
C ILE A 109 20.28 -0.69 15.10
N THR A 110 21.14 -1.46 14.45
CA THR A 110 22.48 -1.80 14.97
C THR A 110 23.37 -0.55 15.11
N GLU A 111 23.25 0.41 14.19
CA GLU A 111 23.99 1.68 14.23
C GLU A 111 23.48 2.60 15.35
N LEU A 112 22.18 2.61 15.65
CA LEU A 112 21.57 3.38 16.75
C LEU A 112 21.94 2.84 18.14
N ASP A 113 22.00 1.51 18.30
CA ASP A 113 22.40 0.87 19.57
C ASP A 113 23.89 1.07 19.89
N SER A 114 24.71 1.49 18.91
CA SER A 114 26.13 1.82 19.12
C SER A 114 26.36 3.13 19.89
N GLY A 115 25.30 3.86 20.25
CA GLY A 115 25.36 5.13 20.99
C GLY A 115 25.86 6.31 20.16
N LYS A 116 26.21 6.09 18.89
CA LYS A 116 26.42 7.15 17.90
C LYS A 116 25.07 7.34 17.21
N PHE A 117 24.51 8.54 17.30
CA PHE A 117 23.25 8.87 16.64
C PHE A 117 23.52 9.63 15.32
N PRO A 118 23.81 8.96 14.19
CA PRO A 118 24.07 9.62 12.92
C PRO A 118 22.77 10.07 12.23
N PHE A 119 22.02 10.96 12.89
CA PHE A 119 20.72 11.45 12.43
C PHE A 119 20.73 11.97 10.98
N ALA A 120 21.83 12.60 10.55
CA ALA A 120 21.98 13.11 9.19
C ALA A 120 22.05 12.01 8.11
N ARG A 121 22.56 10.82 8.46
CA ARG A 121 22.62 9.66 7.57
C ARG A 121 21.31 8.90 7.60
N VAL A 122 20.77 8.64 8.79
CA VAL A 122 19.47 7.99 8.99
C VAL A 122 18.36 8.77 8.27
N SER A 123 18.35 10.11 8.32
CA SER A 123 17.38 10.92 7.59
C SER A 123 17.46 10.81 6.06
N LYS A 124 18.59 10.38 5.49
CA LYS A 124 18.73 10.13 4.04
C LYS A 124 18.32 8.71 3.67
N GLU A 125 18.57 7.75 4.56
CA GLU A 125 18.33 6.33 4.30
C GLU A 125 16.93 5.88 4.72
N PHE A 126 16.32 6.55 5.69
CA PHE A 126 14.97 6.29 6.18
C PHE A 126 13.97 7.23 5.48
N VAL A 127 13.48 6.80 4.32
CA VAL A 127 12.37 7.46 3.63
C VAL A 127 11.10 6.70 3.98
N MET A 128 10.27 7.26 4.86
CA MET A 128 9.05 6.63 5.38
C MET A 128 8.01 6.26 4.30
N ILE A 129 8.15 6.82 3.10
CA ILE A 129 7.38 6.46 1.90
C ILE A 129 8.39 6.09 0.81
N GLU A 130 8.72 4.80 0.69
CA GLU A 130 9.66 4.28 -0.32
C GLU A 130 9.08 4.29 -1.75
N ASP A 131 7.82 4.71 -1.88
CA ASP A 131 7.08 4.78 -3.13
C ASP A 131 7.46 6.04 -3.93
N VAL A 132 8.67 6.04 -4.50
CA VAL A 132 9.10 7.04 -5.48
C VAL A 132 8.24 6.87 -6.73
N THR A 133 7.21 7.71 -6.86
CA THR A 133 6.35 7.74 -8.05
C THR A 133 6.87 8.75 -9.06
N LYS A 134 6.80 8.40 -10.34
CA LYS A 134 7.18 9.24 -11.46
C LYS A 134 5.90 9.76 -12.16
N PRO A 135 5.78 11.08 -12.39
CA PRO A 135 4.63 11.66 -13.07
C PRO A 135 4.70 11.40 -14.57
N ILE A 136 3.61 10.92 -15.17
CA ILE A 136 3.44 10.73 -16.61
C ILE A 136 2.27 11.59 -17.08
N LEU A 137 2.52 12.50 -18.03
CA LEU A 137 1.48 13.27 -18.72
C LEU A 137 0.72 12.37 -19.69
N ILE A 138 -0.61 12.45 -19.65
CA ILE A 138 -1.54 11.71 -20.50
C ILE A 138 -2.17 12.67 -21.52
N PRO A 139 -1.70 12.72 -22.78
CA PRO A 139 -2.19 13.67 -23.78
C PRO A 139 -3.46 13.19 -24.50
N VAL A 140 -4.53 12.89 -23.76
CA VAL A 140 -5.81 12.43 -24.32
C VAL A 140 -6.73 13.62 -24.61
N GLU A 141 -6.92 14.50 -23.63
CA GLU A 141 -7.72 15.70 -23.79
C GLU A 141 -7.01 16.76 -24.65
N GLU A 142 -7.78 17.59 -25.34
CA GLU A 142 -7.24 18.66 -26.19
C GLU A 142 -6.35 19.65 -25.40
N GLU A 143 -6.69 19.93 -24.13
CA GLU A 143 -5.85 20.76 -23.27
C GLU A 143 -4.52 20.05 -22.92
N ALA A 144 -4.53 18.74 -22.69
CA ALA A 144 -3.33 17.96 -22.41
C ALA A 144 -2.39 17.89 -23.64
N LYS A 145 -2.95 17.75 -24.84
CA LYS A 145 -2.19 17.80 -26.10
C LYS A 145 -1.57 19.18 -26.36
N ASP A 146 -2.28 20.27 -26.04
CA ASP A 146 -1.70 21.62 -26.12
C ASP A 146 -0.51 21.77 -25.15
N ILE A 147 -0.67 21.27 -23.93
CA ILE A 147 0.39 21.28 -22.92
C ILE A 147 1.59 20.47 -23.40
N GLU A 148 1.39 19.25 -23.91
CA GLU A 148 2.45 18.41 -24.47
C GLU A 148 3.23 19.15 -25.58
N ARG A 149 2.52 19.71 -26.57
CA ARG A 149 3.14 20.45 -27.68
C ARG A 149 4.00 21.60 -27.19
N ARG A 150 3.52 22.37 -26.21
CA ARG A 150 4.27 23.50 -25.62
C ARG A 150 5.49 23.03 -24.85
N LEU A 151 5.38 21.92 -24.12
CA LEU A 151 6.51 21.29 -23.42
C LEU A 151 7.57 20.76 -24.40
N ARG A 152 7.17 20.15 -25.51
CA ARG A 152 8.08 19.71 -26.60
C ARG A 152 8.78 20.88 -27.29
N ASN A 153 8.11 22.03 -27.40
CA ASN A 153 8.70 23.28 -27.90
C ASN A 153 9.63 23.97 -26.89
N GLY A 154 9.84 23.38 -25.70
CA GLY A 154 10.76 23.87 -24.68
C GLY A 154 10.17 24.89 -23.70
N GLU A 155 8.86 25.16 -23.74
CA GLU A 155 8.24 26.08 -22.79
C GLU A 155 8.15 25.46 -21.39
N ARG A 156 8.72 26.12 -20.38
CA ARG A 156 8.67 25.71 -18.96
C ARG A 156 8.20 26.82 -18.05
N SER A 157 6.96 27.22 -18.21
CA SER A 157 6.33 28.20 -17.32
C SER A 157 5.67 27.51 -16.12
N ARG A 158 5.72 28.15 -14.94
CA ARG A 158 4.99 27.69 -13.73
C ARG A 158 3.50 27.47 -13.99
N GLY A 159 2.90 28.34 -14.80
CA GLY A 159 1.50 28.23 -15.21
C GLY A 159 1.21 26.98 -16.03
N LEU A 160 2.09 26.65 -16.99
CA LEU A 160 1.98 25.45 -17.82
C LEU A 160 2.14 24.17 -16.98
N LEU A 161 3.15 24.10 -16.13
CA LEU A 161 3.36 22.96 -15.22
C LEU A 161 2.21 22.77 -14.24
N ARG A 162 1.62 23.85 -13.74
CA ARG A 162 0.43 23.79 -12.87
C ARG A 162 -0.80 23.25 -13.60
N ARG A 163 -0.98 23.60 -14.88
CA ARG A 163 -2.07 23.05 -15.72
C ARG A 163 -1.82 21.59 -16.07
N MET A 164 -0.57 21.24 -16.37
CA MET A 164 -0.11 19.87 -16.64
C MET A 164 -0.50 18.91 -15.51
N GLY A 165 -0.38 19.34 -14.25
CA GLY A 165 -0.68 18.50 -13.09
C GLY A 165 -2.09 17.90 -13.06
N LYS A 166 -3.06 18.42 -13.81
CA LYS A 166 -4.41 17.83 -13.93
C LYS A 166 -4.46 16.59 -14.81
N TYR A 167 -3.50 16.44 -15.70
CA TYR A 167 -3.42 15.39 -16.73
C TYR A 167 -2.27 14.43 -16.47
N VAL A 168 -1.76 14.40 -15.24
CA VAL A 168 -0.62 13.57 -14.84
C VAL A 168 -1.11 12.39 -14.01
N VAL A 169 -0.59 11.22 -14.33
CA VAL A 169 -0.73 10.00 -13.52
C VAL A 169 0.62 9.68 -12.88
N ASN A 170 0.62 9.49 -11.57
CA ASN A 170 1.82 9.07 -10.83
C ASN A 170 1.91 7.54 -10.86
N VAL A 171 3.04 7.03 -11.32
CA VAL A 171 3.30 5.59 -11.47
C VAL A 171 4.54 5.20 -10.67
N TYR A 172 4.52 4.03 -10.05
CA TYR A 172 5.69 3.52 -9.32
C TYR A 172 6.90 3.34 -10.24
N GLU A 173 8.10 3.56 -9.71
CA GLU A 173 9.34 3.49 -10.49
C GLU A 173 9.50 2.17 -11.28
N LYS A 174 9.17 1.03 -10.68
CA LYS A 174 9.22 -0.29 -11.35
C LYS A 174 8.30 -0.37 -12.57
N ASP A 175 7.10 0.17 -12.46
CA ASP A 175 6.11 0.14 -13.55
C ASP A 175 6.45 1.18 -14.63
N PHE A 176 6.98 2.34 -14.20
CA PHE A 176 7.51 3.33 -15.13
C PHE A 176 8.63 2.76 -16.00
N GLU A 177 9.58 2.03 -15.40
CA GLU A 177 10.69 1.41 -16.13
C GLU A 177 10.20 0.38 -17.15
N LYS A 178 9.20 -0.44 -16.80
CA LYS A 178 8.56 -1.35 -17.74
C LYS A 178 8.00 -0.60 -18.95
N LEU A 179 7.20 0.44 -18.71
CA LEU A 179 6.57 1.24 -19.76
C LEU A 179 7.60 1.99 -20.63
N PHE A 180 8.68 2.48 -20.02
CA PHE A 180 9.76 3.16 -20.72
C PHE A 180 10.55 2.20 -21.61
N ASN A 181 10.85 0.99 -21.12
CA ASN A 181 11.62 -0.02 -21.87
C ASN A 181 10.87 -0.56 -23.09
N ILE A 182 9.53 -0.58 -23.05
CA ILE A 182 8.68 -0.95 -24.20
C ILE A 182 8.26 0.25 -25.05
N TYR A 183 8.92 1.40 -24.89
CA TYR A 183 8.68 2.64 -25.65
C TYR A 183 7.24 3.17 -25.60
N LYS A 184 6.50 2.88 -24.54
CA LYS A 184 5.16 3.45 -24.33
C LYS A 184 5.17 4.81 -23.67
N VAL A 185 6.26 5.15 -22.97
CA VAL A 185 6.46 6.43 -22.29
C VAL A 185 7.77 7.04 -22.77
N GLU A 186 7.75 8.35 -23.05
CA GLU A 186 8.92 9.14 -23.43
C GLU A 186 9.36 10.02 -22.26
N LYS A 187 10.67 10.21 -22.12
CA LYS A 187 11.23 11.29 -21.30
C LYS A 187 11.49 12.48 -22.21
N LEU A 188 10.73 13.56 -22.03
CA LEU A 188 11.06 14.83 -22.69
C LEU A 188 12.28 15.48 -22.05
N ASP A 189 12.42 15.33 -20.72
CA ASP A 189 13.64 15.69 -19.97
C ASP A 189 13.66 15.04 -18.57
N GLU A 190 14.46 15.59 -17.65
CA GLU A 190 14.61 15.12 -16.27
C GLU A 190 13.32 15.21 -15.43
N THR A 191 12.34 16.01 -15.86
CA THR A 191 11.15 16.36 -15.06
C THR A 191 9.82 15.97 -15.70
N VAL A 192 9.80 15.80 -17.03
CA VAL A 192 8.57 15.57 -17.79
C VAL A 192 8.64 14.25 -18.53
N ASN A 193 7.73 13.34 -18.16
CA ASN A 193 7.48 12.10 -18.88
C ASN A 193 6.12 12.17 -19.56
N VAL A 194 6.00 11.64 -20.77
CA VAL A 194 4.78 11.69 -21.58
C VAL A 194 4.41 10.31 -22.07
N LEU A 195 3.13 9.95 -21.97
CA LEU A 195 2.61 8.73 -22.56
C LEU A 195 2.54 8.89 -24.09
N ILE A 196 3.26 8.02 -24.82
CA ILE A 196 3.28 7.99 -26.29
C ILE A 196 2.16 7.08 -26.80
N ASP A 197 2.03 5.90 -26.20
CA ASP A 197 1.05 4.91 -26.61
C ASP A 197 -0.26 5.10 -25.85
N LEU A 198 -1.21 5.79 -26.48
CA LEU A 198 -2.52 6.03 -25.89
C LEU A 198 -3.39 4.75 -25.83
N SER A 199 -3.02 3.66 -26.51
CA SER A 199 -3.81 2.42 -26.48
C SER A 199 -3.83 1.74 -25.11
N ILE A 200 -2.86 2.08 -24.24
CA ILE A 200 -2.81 1.61 -22.86
C ILE A 200 -3.50 2.56 -21.88
N TYR A 201 -4.22 3.58 -22.34
CA TYR A 201 -4.99 4.46 -21.47
C TYR A 201 -6.47 4.33 -21.78
N ASP A 202 -7.25 4.00 -20.76
CA ASP A 202 -8.70 3.92 -20.82
C ASP A 202 -9.30 5.06 -19.98
N ALA A 203 -10.22 5.83 -20.55
CA ALA A 203 -10.80 6.99 -19.84
C ALA A 203 -11.61 6.61 -18.59
N SER A 204 -12.09 5.37 -18.50
CA SER A 204 -12.86 4.85 -17.37
C SER A 204 -12.01 4.07 -16.36
N LYS A 205 -10.90 3.45 -16.80
CA LYS A 205 -10.03 2.59 -15.97
C LYS A 205 -8.64 3.17 -15.68
N GLY A 206 -8.23 4.21 -16.39
CA GLY A 206 -6.91 4.83 -16.28
C GLY A 206 -5.82 4.11 -17.07
N LEU A 207 -4.58 4.19 -16.58
CA LEU A 207 -3.41 3.61 -17.23
C LEU A 207 -3.38 2.08 -17.03
N MET A 208 -3.48 1.34 -18.13
CA MET A 208 -3.54 -0.11 -18.20
C MET A 208 -2.11 -0.69 -18.27
N ILE A 209 -1.48 -0.85 -17.12
CA ILE A 209 -0.18 -1.51 -17.00
C ILE A 209 -0.41 -3.01 -16.96
N LYS A 210 -0.04 -3.72 -18.03
CA LYS A 210 -0.04 -5.19 -18.00
C LYS A 210 1.04 -5.65 -17.02
N ASN A 211 0.61 -6.18 -15.89
CA ASN A 211 1.49 -6.90 -14.98
C ASN A 211 1.88 -8.22 -15.63
N GLU A 212 3.01 -8.29 -16.32
CA GLU A 212 3.67 -9.55 -16.69
C GLU A 212 4.28 -10.26 -15.46
N ASP A 213 3.58 -10.29 -14.32
CA ASP A 213 3.84 -11.25 -13.24
C ASP A 213 2.91 -12.47 -13.38
N GLY A 214 2.55 -12.80 -14.62
CA GLY A 214 1.60 -13.86 -14.93
C GLY A 214 1.13 -13.88 -16.38
N GLU A 215 2.05 -13.86 -17.35
CA GLU A 215 1.73 -14.46 -18.64
C GLU A 215 1.73 -15.99 -18.45
N GLY A 216 0.55 -16.53 -18.14
CA GLY A 216 0.27 -17.92 -18.46
C GLY A 216 0.26 -18.03 -19.98
N LEU A 217 1.36 -18.51 -20.56
CA LEU A 217 1.38 -19.04 -21.91
C LEU A 217 0.37 -20.19 -21.97
N PHE A 218 -0.82 -19.89 -22.45
CA PHE A 218 -1.66 -20.91 -23.05
C PHE A 218 -1.18 -21.07 -24.49
N THR A 219 -0.30 -22.05 -24.70
CA THR A 219 -0.22 -22.77 -25.98
C THR A 219 0.20 -24.20 -25.70
#